data_AF-A0A3C0KDG4-F1
#
_entry.id   AF-A0A3C0KDG4-F1
#
_cell.length_a   1.000
_cell.length_b   1.000
_cell.length_c   1.000
_cell.angle_alpha   90.00
_cell.angle_beta   90.00
_cell.angle_gamma   90.00
#
_symmetry.space_group_name_H-M   'P 1'
#
loop_
_entity.id
_entity.type
_entity.pdbx_description
1 polymer ?
#
loop_
_entity_poly.entity_id
_entity_poly.type
_entity_poly.pdbx_seq_one_letter_code
_entity_poly.pdbx_strand_id
1 'polypeptide(L)'
;TVEETYELEYGSATVELHTDAVKPGDRVVLIDDLIATGGTMMAGRRLLEKLGAEVTEGAAIVDLPELGGSQKLRDSGLPLFTLIDFEGH
;
A
#
# COMPACT_ATOMS: atom_id res chain seq x y z
N THR A 1 -3.22 -5.10 18.24
CA THR A 1 -2.97 -4.59 16.88
C THR A 1 -1.74 -5.31 16.33
N VAL A 2 -1.60 -5.34 15.01
CA VAL A 2 -0.33 -5.63 14.33
C VAL A 2 0.18 -4.32 13.74
N GLU A 3 1.49 -4.12 13.74
CA GLU A 3 2.12 -2.88 13.30
C GLU A 3 3.21 -3.13 12.24
N GLU A 4 3.39 -2.15 11.36
CA GLU A 4 4.41 -2.10 10.33
C GLU A 4 5.01 -0.69 10.27
N THR A 5 6.30 -0.59 10.57
CA THR A 5 7.08 0.64 10.40
C THR A 5 7.66 0.70 8.99
N TYR A 6 7.62 1.88 8.38
CA TYR A 6 8.28 2.15 7.11
C TYR A 6 9.03 3.49 7.15
N GLU A 7 10.09 3.56 6.37
CA GLU A 7 10.98 4.73 6.31
C GLU A 7 10.35 5.86 5.48
N LEU A 8 10.56 7.09 5.95
CA LEU A 8 10.27 8.34 5.25
C LEU A 8 11.60 9.03 4.87
N GLU A 9 11.52 10.17 4.17
CA GLU A 9 12.71 11.00 3.91
C GLU A 9 13.34 11.50 5.22
N TYR A 10 12.51 11.84 6.20
CA TYR A 10 12.94 12.28 7.52
C TYR A 10 12.19 11.51 8.61
N GLY A 11 12.77 10.38 9.02
CA GLY A 11 12.26 9.53 10.09
C GLY A 11 11.47 8.34 9.57
N SER A 12 10.60 7.80 10.40
CA SER A 12 9.77 6.64 10.08
C SER A 12 8.33 6.88 10.53
N ALA A 13 7.42 6.17 9.88
CA ALA A 13 6.01 6.13 10.26
C ALA A 13 5.59 4.68 10.52
N THR A 14 4.64 4.50 11.42
CA THR A 14 4.03 3.20 11.72
C THR A 14 2.57 3.23 11.32
N VAL A 15 2.13 2.18 10.62
CA VAL A 15 0.71 1.87 10.43
C VAL A 15 0.32 0.69 11.30
N GLU A 16 -0.91 0.72 11.81
CA GLU A 16 -1.47 -0.34 12.66
C GLU A 16 -2.77 -0.89 12.07
N LEU A 17 -3.02 -2.17 12.31
CA LEU A 17 -4.27 -2.84 11.96
C LEU A 17 -4.76 -3.66 13.16
N HIS A 18 -6.08 -3.70 13.35
CA HIS A 18 -6.69 -4.58 14.34
C HIS A 18 -6.46 -6.06 13.97
N THR A 19 -6.09 -6.89 14.95
CA THR A 19 -5.72 -8.30 14.72
C THR A 19 -6.88 -9.18 14.24
N ASP A 20 -8.11 -8.70 14.43
CA ASP A 20 -9.36 -9.35 14.04
C ASP A 20 -10.05 -8.65 12.85
N ALA A 21 -9.38 -7.69 12.20
CA ALA A 21 -9.93 -6.96 11.05
C ALA A 21 -10.17 -7.85 9.82
N VAL A 22 -9.38 -8.93 9.69
CA VAL A 22 -9.43 -9.89 8.58
C VAL A 22 -9.19 -11.31 9.08
N LYS A 23 -9.57 -12.29 8.28
CA LYS A 23 -9.32 -13.72 8.51
C LYS A 23 -8.38 -14.28 7.44
N PRO A 24 -7.65 -15.38 7.74
CA PRO A 24 -6.88 -16.08 6.73
C PRO A 24 -7.72 -16.46 5.51
N GLY A 25 -7.24 -16.10 4.32
CA GLY A 25 -7.94 -16.32 3.04
C GLY A 25 -8.93 -15.23 2.63
N ASP A 26 -9.18 -14.22 3.46
CA ASP A 26 -9.96 -13.05 3.04
C ASP A 26 -9.24 -12.35 1.87
N ARG A 27 -9.99 -12.03 0.82
CA ARG A 27 -9.49 -11.31 -0.35
C ARG A 27 -9.71 -9.82 -0.15
N VAL A 28 -8.64 -9.04 -0.20
CA VAL A 28 -8.65 -7.61 0.16
C VAL A 28 -8.13 -6.77 -0.99
N VAL A 29 -8.82 -5.67 -1.27
CA VAL A 29 -8.32 -4.59 -2.14
C VAL A 29 -7.89 -3.43 -1.24
N LEU A 30 -6.66 -2.96 -1.41
CA LEU A 30 -6.18 -1.75 -0.75
C LEU A 30 -6.56 -0.54 -1.59
N ILE A 31 -7.21 0.46 -0.99
CA ILE A 31 -7.61 1.68 -1.69
C ILE A 31 -7.02 2.88 -0.96
N ASP A 32 -6.37 3.77 -1.70
CA ASP A 32 -5.87 5.06 -1.20
C ASP A 32 -6.32 6.20 -2.13
N ASP A 33 -6.16 7.44 -1.70
CA ASP A 33 -6.44 8.59 -2.56
C ASP A 33 -5.34 8.81 -3.62
N LEU A 34 -4.08 8.74 -3.20
CA LEU A 34 -2.91 9.07 -4.02
C LEU A 34 -1.72 8.14 -3.74
N ILE A 35 -1.02 7.74 -4.80
CA ILE A 35 0.27 7.06 -4.71
C ILE A 35 1.41 8.06 -4.93
N ALA A 36 2.21 8.28 -3.87
CA ALA A 36 3.46 9.02 -3.92
C ALA A 36 4.66 8.06 -3.93
N THR A 37 5.23 7.77 -2.75
CA THR A 37 6.37 6.83 -2.60
C THR A 37 5.93 5.37 -2.45
N GLY A 38 4.62 5.12 -2.29
CA GLY A 38 4.03 3.79 -2.10
C GLY A 38 4.27 3.16 -0.72
N GLY A 39 4.92 3.86 0.22
CA GLY A 39 5.28 3.33 1.54
C GLY A 39 4.09 2.82 2.36
N THR A 40 3.05 3.65 2.48
CA THR A 40 1.84 3.33 3.25
C THR A 40 1.12 2.10 2.70
N MET A 41 0.87 2.03 1.39
CA MET A 41 0.21 0.90 0.75
C MET A 41 1.01 -0.39 0.90
N MET A 42 2.35 -0.33 0.77
CA MET A 42 3.22 -1.48 1.01
C MET A 42 3.16 -1.97 2.47
N ALA A 43 3.14 -1.05 3.44
CA ALA A 43 3.03 -1.39 4.85
C ALA A 43 1.66 -2.02 5.17
N GLY A 44 0.58 -1.44 4.64
CA GLY A 44 -0.77 -2.01 4.74
C GLY A 44 -0.87 -3.41 4.14
N ARG A 45 -0.26 -3.64 2.98
CA ARG A 45 -0.18 -4.97 2.35
C ARG A 45 0.49 -5.99 3.28
N ARG A 46 1.64 -5.64 3.87
CA ARG A 46 2.37 -6.53 4.78
C ARG A 46 1.57 -6.85 6.04
N LEU A 47 0.81 -5.90 6.59
CA LEU A 47 -0.07 -6.14 7.73
C LEU A 47 -1.17 -7.14 7.41
N LEU A 48 -1.82 -6.99 6.26
CA LEU A 48 -2.88 -7.89 5.80
C LEU A 48 -2.34 -9.30 5.56
N GLU A 49 -1.20 -9.42 4.85
CA GLU A 49 -0.55 -10.71 4.59
C GLU A 49 -0.07 -11.38 5.88
N LYS A 50 0.42 -10.62 6.88
CA LYS A 50 0.75 -11.14 8.23
C LYS A 50 -0.44 -11.76 8.95
N LEU A 51 -1.66 -11.26 8.72
CA LEU A 51 -2.90 -11.82 9.26
C LEU A 51 -3.48 -12.94 8.38
N GLY A 52 -2.79 -13.30 7.30
CA GLY A 52 -3.17 -14.38 6.38
C GLY A 52 -4.16 -13.99 5.29
N ALA A 53 -4.48 -12.70 5.15
CA ALA A 53 -5.32 -12.22 4.05
C ALA A 53 -4.53 -12.22 2.72
N GLU A 54 -5.26 -12.35 1.61
CA GLU A 54 -4.73 -12.24 0.26
C GLU A 54 -5.05 -10.85 -0.29
N VAL A 55 -4.01 -10.02 -0.45
CA VAL A 55 -4.16 -8.70 -1.07
C VAL A 55 -4.19 -8.86 -2.58
N THR A 56 -5.36 -8.71 -3.19
CA THR A 56 -5.57 -9.00 -4.61
C THR A 56 -5.12 -7.87 -5.52
N GLU A 57 -5.27 -6.62 -5.08
CA GLU A 57 -4.97 -5.42 -5.86
C GLU A 57 -4.82 -4.20 -4.93
N GLY A 58 -3.96 -3.26 -5.32
CA GLY A 58 -3.99 -1.89 -4.85
C GLY A 58 -4.72 -0.98 -5.84
N ALA A 59 -5.46 -0.01 -5.35
CA ALA A 59 -6.11 1.00 -6.17
C ALA A 59 -5.90 2.40 -5.59
N ALA A 60 -5.74 3.39 -6.46
CA ALA A 60 -5.77 4.79 -6.06
C ALA A 60 -6.44 5.68 -7.11
N ILE A 61 -6.86 6.87 -6.71
CA ILE A 61 -7.40 7.85 -7.65
C ILE A 61 -6.24 8.49 -8.42
N VAL A 62 -5.19 8.91 -7.72
CA VAL A 62 -4.06 9.65 -8.30
C VAL A 62 -2.76 8.85 -8.21
N ASP A 63 -1.96 8.88 -9.26
CA ASP A 63 -0.55 8.47 -9.25
C ASP A 63 0.37 9.69 -9.47
N LEU A 64 1.51 9.71 -8.78
CA LEU A 64 2.63 10.65 -9.02
C LEU A 64 3.85 9.84 -9.50
N PRO A 65 3.94 9.51 -10.80
CA PRO A 65 4.89 8.52 -11.31
C PRO A 65 6.36 8.87 -11.02
N GLU A 66 6.70 10.16 -11.01
CA GLU A 66 8.05 10.68 -10.74
C GLU A 66 8.56 10.32 -9.34
N LEU A 67 7.67 10.07 -8.36
CA LEU A 67 8.04 9.62 -7.01
C LEU A 67 8.29 8.11 -6.92
N GLY A 68 8.04 7.36 -8.00
CA GLY A 68 8.39 5.94 -8.14
C GLY A 68 7.57 4.96 -7.31
N GLY A 69 6.55 5.41 -6.57
CA GLY A 69 5.75 4.54 -5.70
C GLY A 69 4.94 3.50 -6.44
N SER A 70 4.27 3.89 -7.54
CA SER A 70 3.46 2.96 -8.33
C SER A 70 4.30 1.88 -8.99
N GLN A 71 5.47 2.24 -9.54
CA GLN A 71 6.41 1.27 -10.09
C GLN A 71 6.90 0.29 -9.02
N LYS A 72 7.29 0.81 -7.84
CA LYS A 72 7.73 -0.02 -6.70
C LYS A 72 6.65 -1.01 -6.25
N LEU A 73 5.38 -0.59 -6.20
CA LEU A 73 4.25 -1.47 -5.87
C LEU A 73 4.10 -2.58 -6.92
N ARG A 74 4.13 -2.24 -8.22
CA ARG A 74 4.06 -3.21 -9.32
C ARG A 74 5.22 -4.20 -9.30
N ASP A 75 6.45 -3.73 -9.08
CA ASP A 75 7.64 -4.57 -8.99
C ASP A 75 7.61 -5.52 -7.78
N SER A 76 6.88 -5.16 -6.72
CA SER A 76 6.61 -6.06 -5.58
C SER A 76 5.60 -7.17 -5.89
N GLY A 77 5.07 -7.21 -7.12
CA GLY A 77 4.04 -8.14 -7.56
C GLY A 77 2.63 -7.76 -7.10
N LEU A 78 2.38 -6.52 -6.65
CA LEU A 78 1.03 -6.03 -6.36
C LEU A 78 0.44 -5.44 -7.65
N PRO A 79 -0.65 -6.03 -8.21
CA PRO A 79 -1.42 -5.35 -9.24
C PRO A 79 -1.89 -3.99 -8.71
N LEU A 80 -1.75 -2.94 -9.52
CA LEU A 80 -2.09 -1.58 -9.14
C LEU A 80 -2.97 -0.93 -10.20
N PHE A 81 -4.14 -0.44 -9.79
CA PHE A 81 -5.02 0.38 -10.61
C PHE A 81 -4.93 1.85 -10.17
N THR A 82 -4.79 2.77 -11.12
CA THR A 82 -4.82 4.21 -10.88
C THR A 82 -5.76 4.87 -11.87
N LEU A 83 -6.56 5.85 -11.42
CA LEU A 83 -7.54 6.48 -12.30
C LEU A 83 -6.92 7.57 -13.19
N ILE A 84 -6.06 8.40 -12.61
CA ILE A 84 -5.32 9.46 -13.30
C ILE A 84 -3.88 9.51 -12.79
N ASP A 85 -2.98 9.99 -13.64
CA ASP A 85 -1.62 10.38 -13.27
C ASP A 85 -1.45 11.90 -13.39
N PHE A 86 -0.53 12.46 -12.61
CA PHE A 86 -0.04 13.83 -12.78
C PHE A 86 1.49 13.82 -12.93
N GLU A 87 1.98 14.52 -13.94
CA GLU A 87 3.39 14.86 -14.10
C GLU A 87 3.72 16.12 -13.27
N GLY A 88 4.86 16.14 -12.57
CA GLY A 88 5.36 17.30 -11.83
C GLY A 88 5.45 17.17 -10.29
N HIS A 89 6.40 17.93 -9.73
CA HIS A 89 6.60 18.22 -8.30
C HIS A 89 6.48 19.72 -8.03
#